data_AF-A0A9E3XVY6-F1
#
_entry.id   AF-A0A9E3XVY6-F1
#
_cell.length_a   1.000
_cell.length_b   1.000
_cell.length_c   1.000
_cell.angle_alpha   90.00
_cell.angle_beta   90.00
_cell.angle_gamma   90.00
#
_symmetry.space_group_name_H-M   'P 1'
#
loop_
_entity.id
_entity.type
_entity.pdbx_description
1 polymer ?
#
loop_
_entity_poly.entity_id
_entity_poly.type
_entity_poly.pdbx_seq_one_letter_code
_entity_poly.pdbx_strand_id
1 'polypeptide(L)' 'VEDSTAEVDMNVVVLGAPGEEPRFVEVQGTAEGQAFTRSELDNLLGLATKGLGEIIDLQAALVADP' A
#
# COMPACT_ATOMS: atom_id res chain seq x y z
N VAL A 1 -7.79 -6.80 15.99
CA VAL A 1 -8.19 -8.17 15.59
C VAL A 1 -7.94 -8.40 14.10
N GLU A 2 -7.81 -7.36 13.25
CA GLU A 2 -7.43 -7.52 11.83
C GLU A 2 -6.09 -8.24 11.62
N ASP A 3 -5.05 -7.88 12.37
CA ASP A 3 -3.69 -8.47 12.21
C ASP A 3 -3.60 -9.95 12.61
N SER A 4 -4.35 -10.36 13.64
CA SER A 4 -4.23 -11.72 14.21
C SER A 4 -4.84 -12.83 13.36
N THR A 5 -5.59 -12.47 12.30
CA THR A 5 -6.27 -13.43 11.42
C THR A 5 -5.95 -13.20 9.94
N ALA A 6 -5.05 -12.27 9.62
CA ALA A 6 -4.65 -12.04 8.25
C ALA A 6 -3.84 -13.25 7.75
N GLU A 7 -4.29 -13.90 6.68
CA GLU A 7 -3.59 -15.05 6.09
C GLU A 7 -2.34 -14.61 5.29
N VAL A 8 -2.24 -13.31 5.01
CA VAL A 8 -1.18 -12.64 4.25
C VAL A 8 -0.90 -11.28 4.88
N ASP A 9 0.36 -11.03 5.22
CA ASP A 9 0.87 -9.70 5.55
C ASP A 9 1.50 -9.06 4.31
N MET A 10 1.28 -7.77 4.10
CA MET A 10 1.87 -7.04 2.96
C MET A 10 2.26 -5.62 3.35
N ASN A 11 3.55 -5.31 3.13
CA ASN A 11 4.12 -3.99 3.29
C ASN A 11 4.48 -3.42 1.91
N VAL A 12 4.08 -2.17 1.67
CA VAL A 12 4.29 -1.48 0.39
C VAL A 12 4.84 -0.08 0.64
N VAL A 13 5.98 0.22 0.02
CA VAL A 13 6.61 1.54 0.04
C VAL A 13 6.61 2.11 -1.37
N VAL A 14 6.12 3.34 -1.51
CA VAL A 14 6.11 4.06 -2.79
C VAL A 14 6.80 5.40 -2.66
N LEU A 15 7.36 5.85 -3.77
CA LEU A 15 7.70 7.24 -3.99
C LEU A 15 6.62 7.85 -4.90
N GLY A 16 5.96 8.91 -4.44
CA GLY A 16 4.90 9.57 -5.20
C GLY A 16 4.75 11.03 -4.86
N ALA A 17 4.01 11.74 -5.71
CA ALA A 17 3.60 13.13 -5.53
C ALA A 17 2.09 13.25 -5.84
N PRO A 18 1.39 14.25 -5.27
CA PRO A 18 -0.04 14.44 -5.54
C PRO A 18 -0.33 14.52 -7.05
N GLY A 19 -1.31 13.72 -7.50
CA GLY A 19 -1.72 13.67 -8.91
C GLY A 19 -0.79 12.90 -9.85
N GLU A 20 0.28 12.27 -9.35
CA GLU A 20 1.16 11.40 -10.14
C GLU A 20 0.95 9.91 -9.82
N GLU A 21 1.27 9.04 -10.78
CA GLU A 21 1.30 7.61 -10.54
C GLU A 21 2.46 7.25 -9.58
N PRO A 22 2.19 6.60 -8.42
CA PRO A 22 3.22 6.25 -7.46
C PRO A 22 4.14 5.16 -8.02
N ARG A 23 5.44 5.31 -7.76
CA ARG A 23 6.46 4.33 -8.15
C ARG A 23 6.81 3.45 -6.96
N PHE A 24 6.71 2.13 -7.13
CA PHE A 24 7.09 1.19 -6.08
C PHE A 24 8.59 1.27 -5.77
N VAL A 25 8.88 1.38 -4.48
CA VAL A 25 10.24 1.27 -3.91
C VAL A 25 10.41 -0.12 -3.30
N GLU A 26 9.40 -0.59 -2.59
CA GLU A 26 9.38 -1.91 -1.96
C GLU A 26 7.98 -2.51 -2.00
N VAL A 27 7.93 -3.81 -2.28
CA VAL A 27 6.74 -4.64 -2.13
C VAL A 27 7.19 -5.92 -1.45
N GLN A 28 6.76 -6.13 -0.21
CA GLN A 28 6.97 -7.37 0.51
C GLN A 28 5.61 -7.96 0.86
N GLY A 29 5.31 -9.13 0.29
CA GLY A 29 4.19 -9.96 0.73
C GLY A 29 4.70 -11.21 1.44
N THR A 30 4.14 -11.54 2.58
CA THR A 30 4.46 -12.76 3.33
C THR A 30 3.16 -13.51 3.60
N ALA A 31 3.05 -14.71 3.01
CA ALA A 31 1.95 -15.62 3.30
C ALA A 31 2.24 -16.31 4.63
N GLU A 32 1.55 -15.91 5.69
CA GLU A 32 1.66 -16.54 7.01
C GLU A 32 0.80 -17.81 7.12
N GLY A 33 -0.23 -17.90 6.27
CA GLY A 33 -1.08 -19.08 6.12
C GLY A 33 -0.96 -19.73 4.73
N GLN A 34 -1.93 -19.47 3.86
CA GLN A 34 -1.93 -20.00 2.49
C GLN A 34 -1.19 -19.06 1.53
N ALA A 35 -0.50 -19.64 0.55
CA ALA A 35 0.09 -18.85 -0.54
C ALA A 35 -1.02 -18.15 -1.33
N PHE A 36 -0.82 -16.87 -1.63
CA PHE A 36 -1.75 -16.08 -2.43
C PHE A 36 -1.55 -16.29 -3.93
N THR A 37 -2.65 -16.18 -4.66
CA THR A 37 -2.69 -16.15 -6.13
C THR A 37 -2.21 -14.80 -6.65
N ARG A 38 -1.87 -14.75 -7.94
CA ARG A 38 -1.52 -13.49 -8.60
C ARG A 38 -2.65 -12.45 -8.53
N SER A 39 -3.90 -12.89 -8.70
CA SER A 39 -5.06 -12.01 -8.59
C SER A 39 -5.24 -11.42 -7.20
N GLU A 40 -4.95 -12.17 -6.14
CA GLU A 40 -5.01 -11.66 -4.77
C GLU A 40 -3.90 -10.64 -4.51
N LEU A 41 -2.68 -10.89 -4.99
CA LEU A 41 -1.61 -9.90 -4.95
C LEU A 41 -2.00 -8.60 -5.66
N ASP A 42 -2.53 -8.70 -6.88
CA ASP A 42 -2.93 -7.51 -7.66
C ASP A 42 -4.05 -6.72 -6.92
N ASN A 43 -5.00 -7.42 -6.28
CA ASN A 43 -6.03 -6.78 -5.47
C ASN A 43 -5.44 -6.05 -4.25
N LEU A 44 -4.52 -6.69 -3.53
CA LEU A 44 -3.85 -6.10 -2.38
C LEU A 44 -3.03 -4.87 -2.80
N LEU A 45 -2.30 -4.94 -3.91
CA LEU A 45 -1.55 -3.80 -4.46
C LEU A 45 -2.48 -2.67 -4.91
N GLY A 46 -3.65 -2.98 -5.45
CA GLY A 46 -4.68 -2.00 -5.77
C GLY A 46 -5.20 -1.26 -4.53
N LEU A 47 -5.43 -1.98 -3.43
CA LEU A 47 -5.84 -1.38 -2.16
C LEU A 47 -4.72 -0.50 -1.57
N ALA A 48 -3.48 -1.01 -1.57
CA ALA A 48 -2.32 -0.29 -1.06
C ALA A 48 -2.07 1.01 -1.83
N THR A 49 -2.06 0.97 -3.17
CA THR A 49 -1.81 2.15 -4.01
C THR A 49 -2.91 3.21 -3.86
N LYS A 50 -4.17 2.79 -3.72
CA LYS A 50 -5.28 3.71 -3.41
C LYS A 50 -5.05 4.44 -2.08
N GLY A 51 -4.82 3.69 -0.99
CA GLY A 51 -4.62 4.28 0.34
C GLY A 51 -3.37 5.15 0.42
N LEU A 52 -2.28 4.75 -0.25
CA LEU A 52 -1.05 5.54 -0.34
C LEU A 52 -1.27 6.86 -1.09
N GLY A 53 -2.12 6.88 -2.12
CA GLY A 53 -2.53 8.13 -2.78
C GLY A 53 -3.19 9.11 -1.81
N GLU A 54 -4.14 8.63 -1.00
CA GLU A 54 -4.81 9.44 0.03
C GLU A 54 -3.81 9.97 1.08
N ILE A 55 -2.83 9.15 1.49
CA ILE A 55 -1.78 9.56 2.43
C ILE A 55 -0.86 10.63 1.82
N ILE A 56 -0.44 10.47 0.57
CA ILE A 56 0.42 11.44 -0.14
C ILE A 56 -0.27 12.79 -0.22
N ASP A 57 -1.57 12.82 -0.54
CA ASP A 57 -2.35 14.06 -0.62
C ASP A 57 -2.43 14.76 0.75
N LEU A 58 -2.67 13.99 1.83
CA LEU A 58 -2.70 14.52 3.20
C LEU A 58 -1.34 15.04 3.66
N GLN A 59 -0.25 14.33 3.33
CA GLN A 59 1.10 14.76 3.65
C GLN A 59 1.45 16.06 2.93
N ALA A 60 1.11 16.17 1.64
CA ALA A 60 1.34 17.39 0.86
C ALA A 60 0.52 18.57 1.42
N ALA A 61 -0.74 18.34 1.79
CA ALA A 61 -1.58 19.36 2.42
C ALA A 61 -1.00 19.86 3.76
N LEU A 62 -0.49 18.95 4.59
CA LEU A 62 0.10 19.30 5.89
C LEU A 62 1.40 20.10 5.76
N VAL A 63 2.26 19.75 4.80
CA VAL A 63 3.53 20.47 4.57
C VAL A 63 3.32 21.83 3.90
N ALA A 64 2.21 22.00 3.17
CA ALA A 64 1.87 23.26 2.52
C ALA A 64 1.35 24.35 3.49
N ASP A 65 1.04 24.00 4.75
CA ASP A 65 0.59 24.93 5.79
C ASP A 65 1.78 25.35 6.68
N PRO A 66 2.24 26.62 6.61
CA PRO A 66 3.44 27.10 7.31
C PRO A 66 3.30 27.37 8.82
#